data_AF-X1F9T9-F1
#
_entry.id   AF-X1F9T9-F1
#
_cell.length_a   1.000
_cell.length_b   1.000
_cell.length_c   1.000
_cell.angle_alpha   90.00
_cell.angle_beta   90.00
_cell.angle_gamma   90.00
#
_symmetry.space_group_name_H-M   'P 1'
#
loop_
_entity.id
_entity.type
_entity.pdbx_description
1 polymer ?
#
loop_
_entity_poly.entity_id
_entity_poly.type
_entity_poly.pdbx_seq_one_letter_code
_entity_poly.pdbx_strand_id
1 'polypeptide(L)' 'MRYGIFNTDSYAARIYVYEADLPGIIHNRMLYYKGNYGFIYISFKPIDMLKVGLKYSVVNRDTLLLKKLGCQIDLRL' A
#
# COMPACT_ATOMS: atom_id res chain seq x y z
N MET A 1 -2.54 9.18 -4.48
CA MET A 1 -1.33 8.49 -5.02
C MET A 1 -0.15 8.87 -4.15
N ARG A 2 0.65 7.91 -3.69
CA ARG A 2 1.88 8.19 -2.94
C ARG A 2 3.03 7.43 -3.59
N TYR A 3 4.16 8.10 -3.70
CA TYR A 3 5.40 7.54 -4.19
C TYR A 3 6.52 7.95 -3.23
N GLY A 4 7.40 7.02 -2.91
CA GLY A 4 8.51 7.22 -2.00
C GLY A 4 9.73 6.41 -2.46
N ILE A 5 10.89 7.05 -2.37
CA ILE A 5 12.19 6.42 -2.60
C ILE A 5 12.78 6.18 -1.22
N PHE A 6 13.26 4.96 -0.98
CA PHE A 6 13.91 4.62 0.28
C PHE A 6 15.29 4.03 -0.02
N ASN A 7 16.27 4.46 0.76
CA ASN A 7 17.62 3.92 0.72
C ASN A 7 18.02 3.63 2.16
N THR A 8 18.27 2.36 2.44
CA THR A 8 18.56 1.86 3.78
C THR A 8 19.68 0.84 3.69
N ASP A 9 20.70 0.98 4.53
CA ASP A 9 21.93 0.18 4.44
C ASP A 9 21.78 -1.29 4.83
N SER A 10 20.76 -1.65 5.62
CA SER A 10 20.56 -3.02 6.10
C SER A 10 19.12 -3.30 6.54
N TYR A 11 18.73 -4.58 6.62
CA TYR A 11 17.44 -5.00 7.20
C TYR A 11 17.24 -4.45 8.63
N ALA A 12 18.32 -4.28 9.39
CA ALA A 12 18.27 -3.70 10.73
C ALA A 12 17.82 -2.23 10.74
N ALA A 13 18.05 -1.49 9.65
CA ALA A 13 17.68 -0.08 9.51
C ALA A 13 16.33 0.11 8.78
N ARG A 14 15.53 -0.96 8.66
CA ARG A 14 14.23 -0.94 7.97
C ARG A 14 13.33 0.20 8.43
N ILE A 15 12.74 0.88 7.46
CA ILE A 15 11.76 1.93 7.67
C ILE A 15 10.37 1.30 7.65
N TYR A 16 9.62 1.53 8.72
CA TYR A 16 8.22 1.12 8.82
C TYR A 16 7.34 2.26 8.36
N VAL A 17 6.73 2.09 7.19
CA VAL A 17 5.75 3.07 6.70
C VAL A 17 4.37 2.62 7.13
N TYR A 18 3.81 3.38 8.06
CA TYR A 18 2.41 3.26 8.45
C TYR A 18 1.54 3.88 7.38
N GLU A 19 0.68 3.06 6.78
CA GLU A 19 -0.26 3.50 5.77
C GLU A 19 -1.66 3.06 6.13
N ALA A 20 -2.59 4.02 6.14
CA ALA A 20 -4.00 3.74 6.05
C ALA A 20 -4.26 3.20 4.64
N ASP A 21 -4.35 1.88 4.53
CA ASP A 21 -4.37 1.15 3.26
C ASP A 21 -5.78 1.18 2.67
N LEU A 22 -6.73 0.83 3.52
CA LEU A 22 -8.15 0.64 3.28
C LEU A 22 -8.88 1.03 4.59
N PRO A 23 -10.14 1.48 4.57
CA PRO A 23 -10.87 1.76 5.80
C PRO A 23 -10.86 0.54 6.74
N GLY A 24 -10.16 0.67 7.86
CA GLY A 24 -9.98 -0.38 8.86
C GLY A 24 -8.72 -1.25 8.71
N ILE A 25 -7.97 -1.15 7.61
CA ILE A 25 -6.72 -1.89 7.39
C ILE A 25 -5.54 -0.94 7.46
N ILE A 26 -4.75 -1.07 8.52
CA ILE A 26 -3.45 -0.42 8.67
C ILE A 26 -2.40 -1.41 8.22
N HIS A 27 -1.71 -1.11 7.12
CA HIS A 27 -0.55 -1.90 6.73
C HIS A 27 0.70 -1.24 7.29
N ASN A 28 1.43 -1.99 8.10
CA ASN A 28 2.76 -1.61 8.52
C ASN A 28 3.78 -2.25 7.57
N ARG A 29 4.17 -1.51 6.53
CA ARG A 29 5.04 -2.06 5.48
C ARG A 29 6.50 -1.82 5.84
N MET A 30 7.25 -2.92 5.95
CA MET A 30 8.70 -2.89 6.09
C MET A 30 9.36 -2.56 4.75
N LEU A 31 10.00 -1.40 4.67
CA LEU A 31 10.87 -0.98 3.57
C LEU A 31 12.32 -1.07 4.02
N TYR A 32 13.16 -1.77 3.27
CA TYR A 32 14.55 -2.01 3.61
C TYR A 32 15.35 -2.27 2.32
N TYR A 33 16.66 -2.07 2.37
CA TYR A 33 17.54 -1.94 1.20
C TYR A 33 17.19 -0.72 0.33
N LYS A 34 17.76 -0.66 -0.87
CA LYS A 34 17.51 0.39 -1.85
C LYS A 34 16.31 0.01 -2.72
N GLY A 35 15.36 0.93 -2.85
CA GLY A 35 14.19 0.66 -3.67
C GLY A 35 13.19 1.80 -3.74
N ASN A 36 12.18 1.56 -4.57
CA ASN A 36 11.10 2.49 -4.79
C ASN A 36 9.79 1.82 -4.40
N TYR A 37 8.95 2.58 -3.71
CA TYR A 37 7.63 2.13 -3.31
C TYR A 37 6.60 3.15 -3.77
N GLY A 38 5.54 2.65 -4.41
CA GLY A 38 4.40 3.46 -4.78
C GLY A 38 3.11 2.69 -4.61
N PHE A 39 2.06 3.42 -4.28
CA PHE A 39 0.72 2.86 -4.32
C PHE A 39 -0.30 3.85 -4.85
N ILE A 40 -1.32 3.28 -5.47
CA ILE A 40 -2.52 3.96 -5.94
C ILE A 40 -3.68 3.35 -5.18
N TYR A 41 -4.50 4.23 -4.60
CA TYR A 41 -5.72 3.87 -3.92
C TYR A 41 -6.87 4.60 -4.59
N ILE A 42 -7.91 3.85 -4.95
CA ILE A 42 -9.13 4.34 -5.57
C ILE A 42 -10.27 3.88 -4.68
N SER A 43 -11.07 4.82 -4.18
CA SER A 43 -12.30 4.51 -3.47
C SER A 43 -13.48 5.02 -4.28
N PHE A 44 -14.46 4.16 -4.49
CA PHE A 44 -15.70 4.49 -5.16
C PHE A 44 -16.87 4.17 -4.24
N LYS A 45 -17.76 5.13 -4.04
CA LYS A 45 -18.96 4.99 -3.22
C LYS A 45 -20.18 5.25 -4.10
N PRO A 46 -20.65 4.25 -4.87
CA PRO A 46 -21.78 4.43 -5.78
C PRO A 46 -23.11 4.69 -5.05
N ILE A 47 -23.29 4.10 -3.86
CA ILE A 47 -24.52 4.22 -3.05
C ILE A 47 -24.09 4.31 -1.58
N ASP A 48 -24.85 4.97 -0.70
CA ASP A 48 -24.55 5.02 0.74
C ASP A 48 -24.39 3.64 1.41
N MET A 49 -25.03 2.63 0.83
CA MET A 49 -24.99 1.23 1.26
C MET A 49 -23.72 0.48 0.83
N LEU A 50 -23.00 0.93 -0.21
CA LEU A 50 -21.89 0.18 -0.82
C LEU A 50 -20.68 1.07 -1.07
N LYS A 51 -19.54 0.68 -0.50
CA LYS A 51 -18.25 1.33 -0.71
C LYS A 51 -17.24 0.31 -1.23
N VAL A 52 -16.70 0.58 -2.41
CA VAL A 52 -15.65 -0.23 -3.03
C VAL A 52 -14.32 0.51 -2.90
N GLY A 53 -13.29 -0.19 -2.43
CA GLY A 53 -11.93 0.30 -2.35
C GLY A 53 -11.02 -0.62 -3.16
N LEU A 54 -10.22 -0.06 -4.05
CA LEU A 54 -9.22 -0.80 -4.81
C LEU A 54 -7.85 -0.17 -4.55
N LYS A 55 -6.89 -0.99 -4.13
CA LYS A 55 -5.51 -0.58 -3.93
C LYS A 55 -4.59 -1.38 -4.83
N TYR A 56 -3.72 -0.67 -5.53
CA TYR A 56 -2.62 -1.26 -6.27
C TYR A 56 -1.31 -0.74 -5.69
N SER A 57 -0.45 -1.65 -5.25
CA SER A 57 0.84 -1.33 -4.62
C SER A 57 1.97 -1.99 -5.39
N VAL A 58 3.01 -1.21 -5.67
CA VAL A 58 4.23 -1.68 -6.34
C VAL A 58 5.42 -1.38 -5.46
N VAL A 59 6.21 -2.40 -5.17
CA VAL A 59 7.50 -2.27 -4.50
C VAL A 59 8.55 -2.81 -5.46
N ASN A 60 9.50 -1.97 -5.82
CA ASN A 60 10.67 -2.38 -6.58
C ASN A 60 11.89 -2.33 -5.65
N ARG A 61 12.60 -3.45 -5.50
CA ARG A 61 13.85 -3.57 -4.74
C ARG A 61 14.84 -4.26 -5.65
N ASP A 62 16.04 -3.74 -5.85
CA ASP A 62 17.16 -4.29 -6.64
C ASP A 62 16.82 -5.31 -7.76
N THR A 63 16.37 -6.52 -7.42
CA THR A 63 16.01 -7.61 -8.36
C THR A 63 14.58 -8.17 -8.20
N LEU A 64 13.81 -7.71 -7.21
CA LEU A 64 12.47 -8.18 -6.86
C LEU A 64 11.42 -7.09 -7.07
N LEU A 65 10.54 -7.34 -8.03
CA LEU A 65 9.38 -6.52 -8.30
C LEU A 65 8.13 -7.18 -7.68
N LEU A 66 7.68 -6.62 -6.55
CA LEU A 66 6.50 -7.07 -5.82
C LEU A 66 5.30 -6.20 -6.19
N LYS A 67 4.36 -6.79 -6.93
CA LYS A 67 3.04 -6.20 -7.20
C LYS A 67 2.03 -6.80 -6.23
N LYS A 68 1.24 -5.94 -5.58
CA LYS A 68 0.11 -6.36 -4.75
C LYS A 68 -1.14 -5.61 -5.19
N LEU A 69 -2.21 -6.35 -5.42
CA LEU A 69 -3.53 -5.80 -5.69
C LEU A 69 -4.46 -6.21 -4.55
N GLY A 70 -5.14 -5.23 -3.96
CA GLY A 70 -6.12 -5.41 -2.90
C GLY A 70 -7.44 -4.80 -3.30
N CYS A 71 -8.53 -5.47 -2.95
CA CYS A 71 -9.89 -4.99 -3.14
C CYS A 71 -10.64 -5.13 -1.81
N GLN A 72 -11.47 -4.15 -1.48
CA GLN A 72 -12.40 -4.20 -0.37
C GLN A 72 -13.77 -3.78 -0.87
N ILE A 73 -14.78 -4.50 -0.44
CA ILE A 73 -16.17 -4.15 -0.64
C ILE A 73 -16.77 -4.06 0.75
N ASP A 74 -17.25 -2.88 1.12
CA ASP A 74 -17.92 -2.60 2.38
C ASP A 74 -19.40 -2.38 2.09
N LEU A 75 -20.24 -3.19 2.73
CA LEU A 75 -21.69 -3.13 2.65
C LEU A 75 -22.21 -2.70 4.02
N ARG A 76 -22.89 -1.55 4.08
CA ARG A 76 -23.59 -1.09 5.27
C ARG A 76 -25.05 -1.46 5.13
N LEU A 77 -25.48 -2.49 5.86
CA LEU A 77 -26.85 -2.95 6.00
C LEU A 77 -27.49 -2.34 7.26
#